data_AF-A0A523EDV9-F1
#
_entry.id   AF-A0A523EDV9-F1
#
_cell.length_a   1.000
_cell.length_b   1.000
_cell.length_c   1.000
_cell.angle_alpha   90.00
_cell.angle_beta   90.00
_cell.angle_gamma   90.00
#
_symmetry.space_group_name_H-M   'P 1'
#
loop_
_entity.id
_entity.type
_entity.pdbx_description
1 polymer ?
#
loop_
_entity_poly.entity_id
_entity_poly.type
_entity_poly.pdbx_seq_one_letter_code
_entity_poly.pdbx_strand_id
1 'polypeptide(L)'
;MTSDRNERRWKNRPLVRERDTQRARRLWVTMALSVAALTPAGICLYEQNSCLQLSYEIESINRQREDLNELERRLEVRHAGVASMQSIERWATRKNLERPAPEEIVVVPYEDVVGDTMMARVPESTAEPAPRRPRRFE
;
A
#
# COMPACT_ATOMS: atom_id res chain seq x y z
N MET A 1 59.74 39.06 59.29
CA MET A 1 59.22 38.18 58.21
C MET A 1 58.17 37.25 58.81
N THR A 2 56.91 37.63 58.75
CA THR A 2 55.79 36.76 59.12
C THR A 2 54.77 36.85 58.01
N SER A 3 54.59 35.71 57.34
CA SER A 3 53.80 35.53 56.13
C SER A 3 52.33 35.84 56.42
N ASP A 4 51.81 36.88 55.77
CA ASP A 4 50.39 37.23 55.76
C ASP A 4 49.65 36.19 54.89
N ARG A 5 49.23 35.10 55.52
CA ARG A 5 48.48 34.02 54.87
C ARG A 5 47.03 34.48 54.78
N ASN A 6 46.72 35.13 53.67
CA ASN A 6 45.42 35.70 53.34
C ASN A 6 44.36 34.58 53.18
N GLU A 7 43.80 34.13 54.30
CA GLU A 7 42.66 33.22 54.35
C GLU A 7 41.41 33.95 53.84
N ARG A 8 41.15 33.83 52.54
CA ARG A 8 39.87 34.22 51.96
C ARG A 8 38.79 33.27 52.47
N ARG A 9 38.24 33.58 53.66
CA ARG A 9 37.04 32.96 54.21
C ARG A 9 35.87 33.23 53.26
N TRP A 10 35.60 32.28 52.36
CA TRP A 10 34.36 32.23 51.59
C TRP A 10 33.22 32.01 52.58
N LYS A 11 32.46 33.07 52.88
CA LYS A 11 31.21 32.95 53.63
C LYS A 11 30.20 32.28 52.70
N ASN A 12 30.04 30.97 52.83
CA ASN A 12 28.90 30.24 52.26
C ASN A 12 27.63 30.81 52.90
N ARG A 13 27.01 31.79 52.24
CA ARG A 13 25.64 32.19 52.56
C ARG A 13 24.75 31.02 52.13
N PRO A 14 23.96 30.44 53.04
CA PRO A 14 23.00 29.42 52.63
C PRO A 14 22.07 30.03 51.60
N LEU A 15 22.02 29.42 50.41
CA LEU A 15 21.06 29.76 49.37
C LEU A 15 19.67 29.40 49.93
N VAL A 16 19.04 30.34 50.63
CA VAL A 16 17.65 30.19 51.06
C VAL A 16 16.83 30.20 49.79
N ARG A 17 16.31 29.03 49.41
CA ARG A 17 15.47 28.86 48.22
C ARG A 17 14.13 29.53 48.49
N GLU A 18 14.08 30.83 48.29
CA GLU A 18 12.85 31.60 48.32
C GLU A 18 12.03 31.16 47.10
N ARG A 19 11.02 30.34 47.37
CA ARG A 19 10.21 29.71 46.33
C ARG A 19 9.21 30.74 45.82
N ASP A 20 9.68 31.60 44.91
CA ASP A 20 8.85 32.61 44.26
C ASP A 20 7.81 31.92 43.36
N THR A 21 6.61 31.76 43.90
CA THR A 21 5.47 31.12 43.22
C THR A 21 5.02 31.92 42.01
N GLN A 22 5.26 33.23 41.97
CA GLN A 22 4.94 34.06 40.80
C GLN A 22 5.87 33.77 39.64
N ARG A 23 7.18 33.62 39.88
CA ARG A 23 8.13 33.21 38.84
C ARG A 23 7.84 31.82 38.30
N ALA A 24 7.53 30.88 39.20
CA ALA A 24 7.13 29.53 38.79
C ALA A 24 5.88 29.58 37.90
N ARG A 25 4.86 30.38 38.27
CA ARG A 25 3.65 30.55 37.46
C ARG A 25 3.95 31.17 36.10
N ARG A 26 4.80 32.20 36.03
CA ARG A 26 5.20 32.80 34.75
C ARG A 26 5.91 31.79 33.86
N LEU A 27 6.83 30.99 34.42
CA LEU A 27 7.53 29.94 33.68
C LEU A 27 6.55 28.90 33.12
N TRP A 28 5.59 28.46 33.93
CA TRP A 28 4.56 27.53 33.49
C TRP A 28 3.67 28.10 32.38
N VAL A 29 3.28 29.37 32.48
CA VAL A 29 2.50 30.04 31.44
C VAL A 29 3.29 30.15 30.14
N THR A 30 4.56 30.53 30.19
CA THR A 30 5.40 30.60 28.99
C THR A 30 5.63 29.22 28.37
N MET A 31 5.80 28.19 29.20
CA MET A 31 5.97 26.82 28.73
C MET A 31 4.68 26.31 28.07
N ALA A 32 3.53 26.53 28.71
CA ALA A 32 2.23 26.17 28.14
C ALA A 32 1.97 26.88 26.81
N LEU A 33 2.31 28.17 26.70
CA LEU A 33 2.19 28.93 25.47
C LEU A 33 3.09 28.38 24.36
N SER A 34 4.34 28.03 24.68
CA SER A 34 5.26 27.43 23.71
C SER A 34 4.77 26.07 23.20
N VAL A 35 4.24 25.24 24.09
CA VAL A 35 3.68 23.94 23.72
C VAL A 35 2.46 24.14 22.84
N ALA A 36 1.52 25.01 23.26
CA ALA A 36 0.32 25.31 22.48
C ALA A 36 0.65 25.83 21.06
N ALA A 37 1.71 26.61 20.90
CA ALA A 37 2.17 27.10 19.60
C ALA A 37 2.81 26.00 18.74
N LEU A 38 3.55 25.06 19.34
CA LEU A 38 4.26 23.99 18.63
C LEU A 38 3.37 22.79 18.28
N THR A 39 2.36 22.49 19.09
CA THR A 39 1.44 21.36 18.89
C THR A 39 0.81 21.32 17.49
N PRO A 40 0.20 22.39 16.94
CA PRO A 40 -0.42 22.34 15.62
C PRO A 40 0.60 22.06 14.51
N ALA A 41 1.80 22.62 14.61
CA ALA A 41 2.86 22.34 13.64
C ALA A 41 3.27 20.86 13.66
N GLY A 42 3.38 20.26 14.85
CA GLY A 42 3.63 18.82 15.01
C GLY A 42 2.52 17.95 14.40
N ILE A 43 1.26 18.33 14.61
CA ILE A 43 0.10 17.63 14.04
C ILE A 43 0.12 17.69 12.51
N CYS A 44 0.34 18.86 11.92
CA CYS A 44 0.41 18.99 10.46
C CYS A 44 1.52 18.11 9.84
N LEU A 45 2.70 18.05 10.48
CA LEU A 45 3.79 17.19 10.03
C LEU A 45 3.44 15.70 10.14
N TYR A 46 2.69 15.32 11.16
CA TYR A 46 2.22 13.95 11.32
C TYR A 46 1.22 13.56 10.22
N GLU A 47 0.20 14.40 9.98
CA GLU A 47 -0.79 14.18 8.91
C GLU A 47 -0.14 14.12 7.53
N GLN A 48 0.86 14.97 7.27
CA GLN A 48 1.59 14.96 6.01
C GLN A 48 2.32 13.63 5.78
N ASN A 49 2.93 13.06 6.81
CA ASN A 49 3.55 11.74 6.72
C ASN A 49 2.53 10.62 6.49
N SER A 50 1.36 10.68 7.11
CA SER A 50 0.28 9.72 6.85
C SER A 50 -0.25 9.80 5.42
N CYS A 51 -0.35 11.01 4.87
CA CYS A 51 -0.76 11.23 3.47
C CYS A 51 0.28 10.65 2.48
N LEU A 52 1.57 10.77 2.79
CA LEU A 52 2.64 10.17 1.96
C LEU A 52 2.58 8.64 1.96
N GLN A 53 2.32 8.01 3.11
CA GLN A 53 2.19 6.55 3.16
C GLN A 53 1.00 6.08 2.32
N LEU A 54 -0.13 6.79 2.39
CA LEU A 54 -1.32 6.48 1.62
C LEU A 54 -1.09 6.65 0.11
N SER A 55 -0.36 7.69 -0.30
CA SER A 55 -0.06 7.90 -1.72
C SER A 55 0.85 6.81 -2.29
N TYR A 56 1.83 6.31 -1.52
CA TYR A 56 2.64 5.15 -1.92
C TYR A 56 1.81 3.88 -2.07
N GLU A 57 0.85 3.65 -1.16
CA GLU A 57 -0.04 2.50 -1.25
C GLU A 57 -0.91 2.57 -2.51
N ILE A 58 -1.51 3.73 -2.79
CA ILE A 58 -2.30 3.97 -4.01
C ILE A 58 -1.44 3.76 -5.27
N GLU A 59 -0.23 4.29 -5.29
CA GLU A 59 0.71 4.13 -6.41
C GLU A 59 1.05 2.65 -6.63
N SER A 60 1.28 1.89 -5.56
CA SER A 60 1.57 0.45 -5.66
C SER A 60 0.40 -0.34 -6.24
N ILE A 61 -0.84 0.00 -5.85
CA ILE A 61 -2.05 -0.64 -6.36
C ILE A 61 -2.27 -0.27 -7.82
N ASN A 62 -2.03 0.99 -8.20
CA ASN A 62 -2.17 1.43 -9.58
C ASN A 62 -1.17 0.73 -10.50
N ARG A 63 0.08 0.56 -10.08
CA ARG A 63 1.08 -0.22 -10.84
C ARG A 63 0.66 -1.67 -11.03
N GLN A 64 0.15 -2.31 -9.97
CA GLN A 64 -0.37 -3.68 -10.09
C GLN A 64 -1.51 -3.76 -11.11
N ARG A 65 -2.43 -2.79 -11.13
CA ARG A 65 -3.51 -2.74 -12.12
C ARG A 65 -3.00 -2.54 -13.54
N GLU A 66 -2.02 -1.65 -13.74
CA GLU A 66 -1.38 -1.45 -15.04
C GLU A 66 -0.68 -2.72 -15.53
N ASP A 67 0.06 -3.40 -14.65
CA ASP A 67 0.71 -4.68 -14.97
C ASP A 67 -0.30 -5.75 -15.36
N LEU A 68 -1.43 -5.85 -14.64
CA LEU A 68 -2.50 -6.79 -14.97
C LEU A 68 -3.14 -6.46 -16.33
N ASN A 69 -3.45 -5.20 -16.59
CA ASN A 69 -4.04 -4.78 -17.86
C ASN A 69 -3.10 -5.04 -19.05
N GLU A 70 -1.80 -4.82 -18.87
CA GLU A 70 -0.80 -5.13 -19.88
C GLU A 70 -0.70 -6.64 -20.12
N LEU A 71 -0.79 -7.46 -19.06
CA LEU A 71 -0.85 -8.91 -19.19
C LEU A 71 -2.11 -9.39 -19.90
N GLU A 72 -3.27 -8.82 -19.56
CA GLU A 72 -4.55 -9.13 -20.20
C GLU A 72 -4.48 -8.82 -21.70
N ARG A 73 -4.00 -7.63 -22.06
CA ARG A 73 -3.81 -7.23 -23.47
C ARG A 73 -2.85 -8.18 -24.19
N ARG A 74 -1.76 -8.59 -23.56
CA ARG A 74 -0.82 -9.58 -24.14
C ARG A 74 -1.48 -10.94 -24.34
N LEU A 75 -2.29 -11.38 -23.38
CA LEU A 75 -3.04 -12.64 -23.48
C LEU A 75 -4.08 -12.58 -24.59
N GLU A 76 -4.80 -11.46 -24.73
CA GLU A 76 -5.76 -11.24 -25.80
C GLU A 76 -5.10 -11.32 -27.18
N VAL A 77 -3.96 -10.65 -27.36
CA VAL A 77 -3.17 -10.73 -28.60
C VAL A 77 -2.69 -12.16 -28.88
N ARG A 78 -2.21 -12.88 -27.86
CA ARG A 78 -1.80 -14.28 -28.00
C ARG A 78 -2.98 -15.18 -28.33
N HIS A 79 -4.12 -14.98 -27.70
CA HIS A 79 -5.34 -15.73 -27.97
C HIS A 79 -5.81 -15.49 -29.40
N ALA A 80 -5.85 -14.24 -29.87
CA ALA A 80 -6.18 -13.93 -31.26
C ALA A 80 -5.19 -14.58 -32.23
N GLY A 81 -3.90 -14.61 -31.89
CA GLY A 81 -2.87 -15.28 -32.69
C GLY A 81 -3.04 -16.81 -32.75
N VAL A 82 -3.40 -17.46 -31.65
CA VAL A 82 -3.64 -18.91 -31.58
C VAL A 82 -4.98 -19.29 -32.21
N ALA A 83 -6.02 -18.49 -31.98
CA ALA A 83 -7.35 -18.64 -32.57
C ALA A 83 -7.36 -18.32 -34.08
N SER A 84 -6.31 -17.67 -34.60
CA SER A 84 -6.21 -17.43 -36.04
C SER A 84 -6.15 -18.76 -36.80
N MET A 85 -7.00 -18.89 -37.81
CA MET A 85 -7.08 -20.05 -38.70
C MET A 85 -5.71 -20.48 -39.24
N GLN A 86 -4.83 -19.51 -39.54
CA GLN A 86 -3.48 -19.76 -40.02
C GLN A 86 -2.59 -20.50 -39.02
N SER A 87 -2.71 -20.23 -37.71
CA SER A 87 -1.97 -20.96 -36.68
C SER A 87 -2.47 -22.41 -36.55
N ILE A 88 -3.79 -22.60 -36.65
CA ILE A 88 -4.43 -23.92 -36.62
C ILE A 88 -4.00 -24.75 -37.84
N GLU A 89 -4.02 -24.16 -39.03
CA GLU A 89 -3.54 -24.81 -40.27
C GLU A 89 -2.06 -25.19 -40.17
N ARG A 90 -1.18 -24.26 -39.74
CA ARG A 90 0.25 -24.56 -39.54
C ARG A 90 0.50 -25.66 -38.52
N TRP A 91 -0.36 -25.79 -37.50
CA TRP A 91 -0.28 -26.87 -36.53
C TRP A 91 -0.75 -28.20 -37.14
N ALA A 92 -1.87 -28.19 -37.87
CA ALA A 92 -2.42 -29.35 -38.56
C ALA A 92 -1.46 -29.90 -39.62
N THR A 93 -0.82 -29.04 -40.42
CA THR A 93 0.20 -29.44 -41.40
C THR A 93 1.41 -30.09 -40.73
N ARG A 94 1.88 -29.57 -39.59
CA ARG A 94 2.96 -30.20 -38.81
C ARG A 94 2.58 -31.57 -38.24
N LYS A 95 1.29 -31.85 -38.08
CA LYS A 95 0.76 -33.13 -37.61
C LYS A 95 0.35 -34.08 -38.74
N ASN A 96 0.63 -33.72 -40.01
CA ASN A 96 0.19 -34.48 -41.20
C ASN A 96 -1.31 -34.76 -41.21
N LEU A 97 -2.13 -33.81 -40.74
CA LEU A 97 -3.58 -33.91 -40.82
C LEU A 97 -4.04 -33.42 -42.21
N GLU A 98 -4.88 -34.22 -42.85
CA GLU A 98 -5.49 -33.88 -44.15
C GLU A 98 -6.69 -32.94 -43.96
N ARG A 99 -6.95 -32.10 -44.96
CA ARG A 99 -8.09 -31.18 -44.93
C ARG A 99 -9.37 -32.01 -45.08
N PRO A 100 -10.32 -31.92 -44.13
CA PRO A 100 -11.57 -32.68 -44.23
C PRO A 100 -12.35 -32.28 -45.48
N ALA A 101 -13.10 -33.23 -46.03
CA ALA A 101 -13.96 -32.98 -47.17
C ALA A 101 -15.09 -31.99 -46.78
N PRO A 102 -15.61 -31.19 -47.73
CA PRO A 102 -16.63 -30.17 -47.43
C PRO A 102 -17.90 -30.72 -46.78
N GLU A 103 -18.20 -31.99 -47.01
CA GLU A 103 -19.38 -32.71 -46.50
C GLU A 103 -19.27 -33.09 -45.01
N GLU A 104 -18.06 -33.02 -44.43
CA GLU A 104 -17.77 -33.41 -43.04
C GLU A 104 -17.72 -32.20 -42.08
N ILE A 105 -17.93 -30.98 -42.59
CA ILE A 105 -17.84 -29.74 -41.81
C ILE A 105 -19.21 -29.43 -41.19
N VAL A 106 -19.31 -29.61 -39.87
CA VAL A 106 -20.48 -29.21 -39.08
C VAL A 106 -20.23 -27.82 -38.47
N VAL A 107 -21.01 -26.82 -38.90
CA VAL A 107 -20.97 -25.47 -38.32
C VAL A 107 -21.91 -25.43 -37.13
N VAL A 108 -21.35 -25.31 -35.92
CA VAL A 108 -22.13 -25.18 -34.68
C VAL A 108 -22.41 -23.69 -34.40
N PRO A 109 -23.67 -23.29 -34.12
CA PRO A 109 -24.01 -21.93 -33.72
C PRO A 109 -23.28 -21.52 -32.43
N TYR A 110 -22.80 -20.28 -32.37
CA TYR A 110 -21.98 -19.78 -31.25
C TYR A 110 -22.73 -19.83 -29.89
N GLU A 111 -24.05 -19.70 -29.91
CA GLU A 111 -24.90 -19.71 -28.70
C GLU A 111 -24.88 -21.08 -27.98
N ASP A 112 -24.70 -22.17 -28.72
CA ASP A 112 -24.70 -23.53 -28.17
C ASP A 112 -23.34 -23.93 -27.57
N VAL A 113 -22.24 -23.25 -27.95
CA VAL A 113 -20.87 -23.58 -27.51
C VAL A 113 -20.49 -22.91 -26.18
N VAL A 114 -21.01 -21.70 -25.94
CA VAL A 114 -20.70 -20.92 -24.72
C VAL A 114 -21.45 -21.44 -23.50
N GLY A 115 -22.66 -21.99 -23.69
CA GLY A 115 -23.48 -22.56 -22.63
C GLY A 115 -22.84 -23.77 -21.94
N ASP A 116 -22.09 -24.60 -22.69
CA ASP A 116 -21.45 -25.81 -22.17
C ASP A 116 -20.05 -25.53 -21.60
N THR A 117 -19.32 -24.57 -22.21
CA THR A 117 -17.94 -24.25 -21.79
C THR A 117 -17.87 -23.45 -20.49
N MET A 118 -18.87 -22.61 -20.17
CA MET A 118 -18.91 -21.89 -18.88
C MET A 118 -19.27 -22.79 -17.68
N MET A 119 -19.88 -23.96 -17.91
CA MET A 119 -20.21 -24.92 -16.84
C MET A 119 -19.05 -25.87 -16.49
N ALA A 120 -18.04 -26.01 -17.35
CA ALA A 120 -17.00 -27.04 -17.22
C ALA A 120 -15.72 -26.60 -16.50
N ARG A 121 -15.59 -25.34 -16.03
CA ARG A 121 -14.37 -24.93 -15.32
C ARG A 121 -14.56 -23.86 -14.25
N VAL A 122 -15.18 -24.28 -13.15
CA VAL A 122 -14.76 -23.81 -11.81
C VAL A 122 -14.38 -25.07 -11.03
N PRO A 123 -13.09 -25.44 -10.90
CA PRO A 123 -12.73 -26.25 -9.75
C PRO A 123 -13.10 -25.42 -8.54
N GLU A 124 -14.05 -25.93 -7.78
CA GLU A 124 -14.43 -25.49 -6.45
C GLU A 124 -13.17 -25.36 -5.59
N SER A 125 -12.53 -24.20 -5.66
CA SER A 125 -11.51 -23.82 -4.71
C SER A 125 -12.27 -23.62 -3.41
N THR A 126 -12.21 -24.63 -2.55
CA THR A 126 -12.39 -24.54 -1.10
C THR A 126 -11.36 -23.53 -0.55
N ALA A 127 -11.52 -22.26 -0.91
CA ALA A 127 -10.95 -21.14 -0.19
C ALA A 127 -11.97 -20.81 0.89
N GLU A 128 -11.74 -21.43 2.03
CA GLU A 128 -12.23 -21.01 3.34
C GLU A 128 -12.45 -19.48 3.36
N PRO A 129 -13.67 -18.99 3.69
CA PRO A 129 -13.92 -17.56 3.72
C PRO A 129 -13.04 -16.94 4.80
N ALA A 130 -12.05 -16.16 4.37
CA ALA A 130 -11.15 -15.42 5.24
C ALA A 130 -11.97 -14.68 6.33
N PRO A 131 -11.57 -14.74 7.61
CA PRO A 131 -12.35 -14.17 8.69
C PRO A 131 -12.52 -12.67 8.48
N ARG A 132 -13.79 -12.25 8.35
CA ARG A 132 -14.20 -10.85 8.36
C ARG A 132 -13.64 -10.19 9.62
N ARG A 133 -12.62 -9.33 9.47
CA ARG A 133 -12.21 -8.44 10.56
C ARG A 133 -13.42 -7.61 10.96
N PRO A 134 -13.79 -7.56 12.25
CA PRO A 134 -14.88 -6.70 12.69
C PRO A 134 -14.49 -5.24 12.44
N ARG A 135 -15.38 -4.50 11.77
CA ARG A 135 -15.34 -3.04 11.72
C ARG A 135 -15.38 -2.54 13.17
N ARG A 136 -14.24 -2.06 13.69
CA ARG A 136 -14.26 -1.15 14.83
C ARG A 136 -14.83 0.17 14.33
N PHE A 137 -16.06 0.44 14.73
CA PHE A 137 -16.54 1.80 14.84
C PHE A 137 -15.93 2.38 16.12
N GLU A 138 -15.04 3.36 15.96
CA GLU A 138 -14.84 4.46 16.90
C GLU A 138 -14.71 5.75 16.07
#